data_AF-A0A847LB45-F1
#
_entry.id   AF-A0A847LB45-F1
#
_cell.length_a   1.000
_cell.length_b   1.000
_cell.length_c   1.000
_cell.angle_alpha   90.00
_cell.angle_beta   90.00
_cell.angle_gamma   90.00
#
_symmetry.space_group_name_H-M   'P 1'
#
loop_
_entity.id
_entity.type
_entity.pdbx_description
1 polymer ?
#
loop_
_entity_poly.entity_id
_entity_poly.type
_entity_poly.pdbx_seq_one_letter_code
_entity_poly.pdbx_strand_id
1 'polypeptide(L)'
;MPLTDPEIDPFCPQCGEPTVPGTRFCRPCGFDLQADDEVTGVGQVVLLKLPDEPFIDLSGCLGKIGLGFLFLLLVGIATPSGTRSARPLAREKACYANMRVLLGAIEMYNMDHPVLLTTVDDGVIETLRRENYLKSQLSKPETACSYSNDGDLSTDQGRISCAMHGTVE
;
A
#
# COMPACT_ATOMS: atom_id res chain seq x y z
N MET A 1 -12.19 -36.83 6.66
CA MET A 1 -12.06 -35.63 7.52
C MET A 1 -12.48 -34.44 6.68
N PRO A 2 -13.68 -33.90 6.87
CA PRO A 2 -14.12 -32.72 6.12
C PRO A 2 -13.34 -31.51 6.65
N LEU A 3 -12.70 -30.78 5.75
CA LEU A 3 -12.06 -29.50 6.05
C LEU A 3 -13.21 -28.51 6.35
N THR A 4 -13.32 -28.06 7.60
CA THR A 4 -14.23 -26.98 7.95
C THR A 4 -13.66 -25.70 7.36
N ASP A 5 -14.39 -25.11 6.41
CA ASP A 5 -14.11 -23.79 5.83
C ASP A 5 -13.99 -22.77 6.98
N PRO A 6 -13.03 -21.83 6.98
CA PRO A 6 -12.99 -20.76 7.96
C PRO A 6 -14.33 -20.02 7.97
N GLU A 7 -14.89 -19.87 9.17
CA GLU A 7 -16.15 -19.17 9.40
C GLU A 7 -15.92 -17.68 9.16
N ILE A 8 -16.10 -17.24 7.91
CA ILE A 8 -16.01 -15.82 7.55
C ILE A 8 -17.27 -15.13 8.08
N ASP A 9 -17.08 -14.20 9.02
CA ASP A 9 -18.17 -13.39 9.56
C ASP A 9 -18.97 -12.71 8.42
N PRO A 10 -20.32 -12.76 8.46
CA PRO A 10 -21.15 -12.24 7.38
C PRO A 10 -21.17 -10.71 7.27
N PHE A 11 -20.47 -10.00 8.15
CA PHE A 11 -20.43 -8.54 8.21
C PHE A 11 -19.00 -8.02 8.29
N CYS A 12 -18.74 -6.89 7.63
CA CYS A 12 -17.43 -6.25 7.64
C CYS A 12 -17.15 -5.63 9.01
N PRO A 13 -16.02 -5.94 9.68
CA PRO A 13 -15.73 -5.39 11.00
C PRO A 13 -15.45 -3.88 10.98
N GLN A 14 -15.13 -3.31 9.81
CA GLN A 14 -14.83 -1.89 9.69
C GLN A 14 -16.07 -1.02 9.41
N CYS A 15 -17.05 -1.51 8.63
CA CYS A 15 -18.20 -0.70 8.21
C CYS A 15 -19.57 -1.32 8.51
N GLY A 16 -19.62 -2.57 8.99
CA GLY A 16 -20.87 -3.26 9.32
C GLY A 16 -21.70 -3.74 8.12
N GLU A 17 -21.24 -3.51 6.88
CA GLU A 17 -21.96 -3.96 5.68
C GLU A 17 -21.84 -5.49 5.50
N PRO A 18 -22.88 -6.18 5.00
CA PRO A 18 -22.78 -7.60 4.65
C PRO A 18 -21.63 -7.88 3.69
N THR A 19 -20.78 -8.84 4.06
CA THR A 19 -19.66 -9.30 3.23
C THR A 19 -20.16 -10.34 2.23
N VAL A 20 -19.60 -10.31 1.02
CA VAL A 20 -19.85 -11.37 0.04
C VAL A 20 -18.80 -12.46 0.29
N PRO A 21 -19.20 -13.73 0.51
CA PRO A 21 -18.26 -14.83 0.70
C PRO A 21 -17.23 -14.92 -0.43
N GLY A 22 -15.96 -15.15 -0.07
CA GLY A 22 -14.86 -15.25 -1.04
C GLY A 22 -14.34 -13.92 -1.61
N THR A 23 -14.84 -12.77 -1.14
CA THR A 23 -14.26 -11.46 -1.50
C THR A 23 -13.10 -11.10 -0.60
N ARG A 24 -12.01 -10.60 -1.21
CA ARG A 24 -10.81 -10.17 -0.47
C ARG A 24 -10.99 -8.80 0.17
N PHE A 25 -11.68 -7.88 -0.50
CA PHE A 25 -11.88 -6.53 0.00
C PHE A 25 -13.37 -6.22 0.11
N CYS A 26 -13.73 -5.51 1.17
CA CYS A 26 -15.07 -4.97 1.35
C CYS A 26 -15.37 -3.96 0.23
N ARG A 27 -16.42 -4.19 -0.56
CA ARG A 27 -16.80 -3.31 -1.69
C ARG A 27 -17.10 -1.86 -1.28
N PRO A 28 -17.81 -1.58 -0.17
CA PRO A 28 -18.05 -0.21 0.26
C PRO A 28 -16.80 0.45 0.84
N CYS A 29 -16.12 -0.15 1.84
CA CYS A 29 -15.07 0.55 2.60
C CYS A 29 -13.63 0.17 2.23
N GLY A 30 -13.42 -0.83 1.39
CA GLY A 30 -12.09 -1.28 0.96
C GLY A 30 -11.28 -2.07 2.00
N PHE A 31 -11.87 -2.42 3.15
CA PHE A 31 -11.20 -3.21 4.19
C PHE A 31 -10.83 -4.61 3.67
N ASP A 32 -9.60 -5.08 3.94
CA ASP A 32 -9.15 -6.44 3.57
C ASP A 32 -9.72 -7.46 4.55
N LEU A 33 -10.62 -8.31 4.06
CA LEU A 33 -11.36 -9.33 4.81
C LEU A 33 -10.56 -10.63 4.99
N GLN A 34 -9.37 -10.74 4.42
CA GLN A 34 -8.51 -11.94 4.45
C GLN A 34 -7.16 -11.67 5.12
N ALA A 35 -7.03 -10.57 5.87
CA ALA A 35 -5.76 -10.14 6.44
C ALA A 35 -5.24 -11.04 7.58
N ASP A 36 -6.09 -11.95 8.07
CA ASP A 36 -5.87 -12.86 9.19
C ASP A 36 -5.50 -14.30 8.78
N ASP A 37 -5.64 -14.68 7.50
CA ASP A 37 -5.25 -16.02 7.04
C ASP A 37 -3.85 -16.05 6.43
N GLU A 38 -2.97 -16.75 7.14
CA GLU A 38 -1.61 -17.04 6.73
C GLU A 38 -1.57 -17.87 5.43
N VAL A 39 -1.00 -17.26 4.38
CA VAL A 39 -0.18 -17.86 3.32
C VAL A 39 -0.88 -18.89 2.42
N THR A 40 -1.06 -18.54 1.14
CA THR A 40 -0.38 -19.21 0.02
C THR A 40 -0.71 -18.54 -1.33
N GLY A 41 0.36 -18.17 -2.03
CA GLY A 41 0.42 -18.38 -3.48
C GLY A 41 -0.17 -17.32 -4.41
N VAL A 42 0.69 -16.92 -5.34
CA VAL A 42 0.39 -16.44 -6.69
C VAL A 42 0.26 -14.92 -6.86
N GLY A 43 1.25 -14.37 -7.58
CA GLY A 43 1.28 -13.00 -8.03
C GLY A 43 2.57 -12.70 -8.76
N GLN A 44 2.77 -13.37 -9.90
CA GLN A 44 3.86 -13.13 -10.85
C GLN A 44 3.79 -11.67 -11.32
N VAL A 45 4.82 -10.87 -11.05
CA VAL A 45 4.95 -9.55 -11.69
C VAL A 45 6.17 -9.61 -12.60
N VAL A 46 5.87 -9.54 -13.90
CA VAL A 46 6.82 -9.46 -15.00
C VAL A 46 7.69 -8.22 -14.83
N LEU A 47 8.95 -8.42 -14.44
CA LEU A 47 9.96 -7.37 -14.48
C LEU A 47 10.73 -7.50 -15.79
N LEU A 48 10.37 -6.70 -16.80
CA LEU A 48 11.25 -6.46 -17.95
C LEU A 48 12.40 -5.57 -17.47
N LYS A 49 13.46 -6.19 -16.96
CA LYS A 49 14.73 -5.51 -16.72
C LYS A 49 15.53 -5.61 -18.01
N LEU A 50 15.59 -4.52 -18.78
CA LEU A 50 16.59 -4.40 -19.84
C LEU A 50 17.98 -4.51 -19.20
N PRO A 51 18.91 -5.29 -19.75
CA PRO A 51 20.28 -5.30 -19.28
C PRO A 51 21.00 -4.04 -19.75
N ASP A 52 21.64 -3.36 -18.80
CA ASP A 52 22.78 -2.49 -19.10
C ASP A 52 23.93 -3.42 -19.51
N GLU A 53 24.20 -3.48 -20.81
CA GLU A 53 25.30 -4.22 -21.41
C GLU A 53 26.65 -3.64 -20.96
N PRO A 54 27.55 -4.41 -20.32
CA PRO A 54 28.96 -4.14 -20.46
C PRO A 54 29.48 -4.89 -21.69
N PHE A 55 29.65 -4.11 -22.75
CA PHE A 55 30.61 -4.32 -23.83
C PHE A 55 31.83 -5.14 -23.37
N ILE A 56 32.05 -6.33 -23.95
CA ILE A 56 33.38 -6.94 -23.99
C ILE A 56 33.68 -7.28 -25.44
N ASP A 57 34.62 -6.50 -25.95
CA ASP A 57 35.22 -6.56 -27.27
C ASP A 57 35.98 -7.88 -27.46
N LEU A 58 35.62 -8.53 -28.57
CA LEU A 58 36.45 -9.18 -29.58
C LEU A 58 37.83 -9.77 -29.20
N SER A 59 38.02 -10.99 -29.73
CA SER A 59 39.31 -11.57 -30.14
C SER A 59 40.15 -12.29 -29.08
N GLY A 60 40.12 -13.63 -29.15
CA GLY A 60 41.24 -14.47 -28.73
C GLY A 60 41.15 -15.02 -27.31
N CYS A 61 40.62 -16.25 -27.19
CA CYS A 61 41.16 -17.36 -26.39
C CYS A 61 40.06 -18.40 -26.15
N LEU A 62 39.72 -19.16 -27.20
CA LEU A 62 39.24 -20.53 -27.02
C LEU A 62 40.28 -21.25 -26.13
N GLY A 63 39.92 -21.64 -24.90
CA GLY A 63 40.71 -22.65 -24.21
C GLY A 63 40.71 -22.71 -22.69
N LYS A 64 40.16 -21.75 -21.93
CA LYS A 64 40.26 -21.81 -20.44
C LYS A 64 39.07 -21.20 -19.69
N ILE A 65 37.84 -21.66 -19.97
CA ILE A 65 36.68 -21.44 -19.08
C ILE A 65 36.14 -22.79 -18.62
N GLY A 66 37.04 -23.63 -18.10
CA GLY A 66 36.69 -24.86 -17.40
C GLY A 66 36.89 -24.66 -15.91
N LEU A 67 35.84 -24.89 -15.13
CA LEU A 67 35.79 -24.96 -13.65
C LEU A 67 35.47 -23.67 -12.86
N GLY A 68 35.91 -22.47 -13.28
CA GLY A 68 35.61 -21.24 -12.52
C GLY A 68 34.17 -20.73 -12.64
N PHE A 69 33.59 -20.81 -13.85
CA PHE A 69 32.25 -20.29 -14.13
C PHE A 69 31.13 -21.17 -13.53
N LEU A 70 31.39 -22.48 -13.37
CA LEU A 70 30.45 -23.42 -12.75
C LEU A 70 30.39 -23.24 -11.22
N PHE A 71 31.49 -22.85 -10.58
CA PHE A 71 31.52 -22.60 -9.13
C PHE A 71 30.77 -21.29 -8.78
N LEU A 72 30.82 -20.29 -9.66
CA LEU A 72 30.06 -19.03 -9.51
C LEU A 72 28.55 -19.24 -9.70
N LEU A 73 28.14 -20.22 -10.52
CA LEU A 73 26.75 -20.66 -10.62
C LEU A 73 26.25 -21.40 -9.37
N LEU A 74 27.13 -22.05 -8.60
CA LEU A 74 26.74 -22.82 -7.40
C LEU A 74 26.79 -22.01 -6.10
N VAL A 75 27.58 -20.93 -6.01
CA VAL A 75 27.67 -20.10 -4.78
C VAL A 75 26.59 -19.00 -4.73
N GLY A 76 25.95 -18.66 -5.85
CA GLY A 76 24.88 -17.65 -5.91
C GLY A 76 23.56 -18.01 -5.20
N ILE A 77 23.39 -19.26 -4.75
CA ILE A 77 22.17 -19.79 -4.12
C ILE A 77 22.17 -19.77 -2.58
N ALA A 78 23.22 -19.26 -1.94
CA ALA A 78 23.36 -19.33 -0.48
C ALA A 78 23.41 -17.96 0.22
N THR A 79 22.67 -16.96 -0.28
CA THR A 79 22.28 -15.83 0.57
C THR A 79 20.88 -16.09 1.12
N PRO A 80 20.72 -16.49 2.40
CA PRO A 80 19.44 -16.28 3.06
C PRO A 80 19.28 -14.77 3.18
N SER A 81 18.54 -14.17 2.25
CA SER A 81 18.01 -12.83 2.48
C SER A 81 17.06 -12.96 3.67
N GLY A 82 17.61 -12.72 4.86
CA GLY A 82 16.84 -12.66 6.10
C GLY A 82 15.63 -11.79 5.84
N THR A 83 14.46 -12.41 5.88
CA THR A 83 13.18 -11.77 5.60
C THR A 83 13.02 -10.56 6.52
N ARG A 84 13.24 -9.36 5.98
CA ARG A 84 12.79 -8.15 6.66
C ARG A 84 11.30 -8.05 6.39
N SER A 85 10.54 -8.03 7.47
CA SER A 85 9.08 -7.96 7.50
C SER A 85 8.55 -6.93 6.48
N ALA A 86 7.86 -7.41 5.43
CA ALA A 86 7.21 -6.58 4.43
C ALA A 86 5.88 -5.95 4.93
N ARG A 87 5.39 -6.41 6.10
CA ARG A 87 4.11 -6.00 6.71
C ARG A 87 4.10 -4.57 7.28
N PRO A 88 5.11 -4.09 8.04
CA PRO A 88 5.14 -2.69 8.47
C PRO A 88 5.11 -1.73 7.28
N LEU A 89 5.79 -2.07 6.18
CA LEU A 89 5.82 -1.27 4.96
C LEU A 89 4.46 -1.19 4.26
N ALA A 90 3.64 -2.24 4.31
CA ALA A 90 2.32 -2.24 3.67
C ALA A 90 1.34 -1.30 4.39
N ARG A 91 1.34 -1.32 5.73
CA ARG A 91 0.46 -0.47 6.56
C ARG A 91 0.86 0.99 6.48
N GLU A 92 2.17 1.26 6.50
CA GLU A 92 2.72 2.60 6.27
C GLU A 92 2.31 3.14 4.88
N LYS A 93 2.50 2.34 3.82
CA LYS A 93 2.10 2.72 2.45
C LYS A 93 0.59 2.97 2.32
N ALA A 94 -0.24 2.18 2.98
CA ALA A 94 -1.68 2.40 3.01
C ALA A 94 -2.02 3.72 3.70
N CYS A 95 -1.32 4.07 4.79
CA CYS A 95 -1.52 5.35 5.47
C CYS A 95 -1.15 6.53 4.56
N TYR A 96 -0.01 6.45 3.88
CA TYR A 96 0.43 7.49 2.93
C TYR A 96 -0.49 7.61 1.72
N ALA A 97 -1.06 6.50 1.24
CA ALA A 97 -2.07 6.53 0.19
C ALA A 97 -3.32 7.30 0.65
N ASN A 98 -3.82 7.02 1.85
CA ASN A 98 -4.96 7.74 2.44
C ASN A 98 -4.70 9.25 2.54
N MET A 99 -3.48 9.64 2.94
CA MET A 99 -3.10 11.06 3.06
C MET A 99 -3.14 11.79 1.71
N ARG A 100 -2.69 11.15 0.63
CA ARG A 100 -2.78 11.73 -0.73
C ARG A 100 -4.22 11.86 -1.20
N VAL A 101 -5.05 10.86 -0.91
CA VAL A 101 -6.48 10.90 -1.23
C VAL A 101 -7.17 12.04 -0.47
N LEU A 102 -6.85 12.21 0.81
CA LEU A 102 -7.39 13.31 1.61
C LEU A 102 -7.01 14.68 1.07
N LEU A 103 -5.73 14.88 0.72
CA LEU A 103 -5.26 16.15 0.19
C LEU A 103 -6.00 16.50 -1.12
N GLY A 104 -6.10 15.55 -2.05
CA GLY A 104 -6.85 15.75 -3.30
C GLY A 104 -8.34 15.98 -3.09
N ALA A 105 -8.96 15.28 -2.13
CA ALA A 105 -10.37 15.49 -1.79
C ALA A 105 -10.63 16.90 -1.23
N ILE A 106 -9.73 17.41 -0.38
CA ILE A 106 -9.82 18.76 0.18
C ILE A 106 -9.58 19.82 -0.90
N GLU A 107 -8.59 19.60 -1.78
CA GLU A 107 -8.35 20.49 -2.93
C GLU A 107 -9.59 20.60 -3.82
N MET A 108 -10.19 19.46 -4.18
CA MET A 108 -11.44 19.43 -4.95
C MET A 108 -12.59 20.12 -4.19
N TYR A 109 -12.74 19.87 -2.89
CA TYR A 109 -13.75 20.53 -2.07
C TYR A 109 -13.59 22.06 -2.09
N ASN A 110 -12.35 22.54 -1.90
CA ASN A 110 -12.00 23.95 -1.85
C ASN A 110 -12.20 24.66 -3.20
N MET A 111 -12.17 23.93 -4.31
CA MET A 111 -12.49 24.45 -5.64
C MET A 111 -13.99 24.62 -5.86
N ASP A 112 -14.81 23.80 -5.23
CA ASP A 112 -16.27 23.77 -5.42
C ASP A 112 -17.03 24.62 -4.39
N HIS A 113 -16.40 24.96 -3.26
CA HIS A 113 -17.04 25.62 -2.13
C HIS A 113 -16.46 27.02 -1.84
N PRO A 114 -17.30 28.00 -1.48
CA PRO A 114 -16.83 29.34 -1.12
C PRO A 114 -16.17 29.40 0.26
N VAL A 115 -16.45 28.42 1.13
CA VAL A 115 -15.85 28.30 2.47
C VAL A 115 -14.80 27.21 2.40
N LEU A 116 -13.54 27.61 2.52
CA LEU A 116 -12.41 26.71 2.36
C LEU A 116 -12.15 25.93 3.65
N LEU A 117 -11.85 24.64 3.49
CA LEU A 117 -11.29 23.79 4.52
C LEU A 117 -9.78 24.07 4.62
N THR A 118 -9.37 24.56 5.79
CA THR A 118 -7.98 24.92 6.09
C THR A 118 -7.28 23.90 6.99
N THR A 119 -8.05 23.00 7.62
CA THR A 119 -7.56 21.97 8.53
C THR A 119 -8.20 20.61 8.26
N VAL A 120 -7.57 19.54 8.75
CA VAL A 120 -8.10 18.17 8.66
C VAL A 120 -8.27 17.58 10.07
N ASP A 121 -9.48 17.12 10.34
CA ASP A 121 -9.88 16.35 11.51
C ASP A 121 -10.92 15.30 11.11
N ASP A 122 -11.30 14.39 12.01
CA ASP A 122 -12.25 13.31 11.71
C ASP A 122 -13.63 13.83 11.24
N GLY A 123 -14.05 15.03 11.67
CA GLY A 123 -15.28 15.69 11.21
C GLY A 123 -15.21 16.23 9.79
N VAL A 124 -14.04 16.72 9.38
CA VAL A 124 -13.77 17.09 7.97
C VAL A 124 -13.79 15.85 7.09
N ILE A 125 -13.20 14.74 7.53
CA ILE A 125 -13.23 13.46 6.80
C ILE A 125 -14.67 13.00 6.57
N GLU A 126 -15.53 13.12 7.58
CA GLU A 126 -16.94 12.79 7.45
C GLU A 126 -17.71 13.75 6.53
N THR A 127 -17.34 15.03 6.53
CA THR A 127 -17.91 16.02 5.60
C THR A 127 -17.56 15.68 4.15
N LEU A 128 -16.29 15.37 3.87
CA LEU A 128 -15.83 14.94 2.55
C LEU A 128 -16.53 13.64 2.09
N ARG A 129 -16.79 12.71 3.00
CA ARG A 129 -17.57 11.49 2.71
C ARG A 129 -19.03 11.82 2.38
N ARG A 130 -19.69 12.62 3.22
CA ARG A 130 -21.10 13.00 3.06
C ARG A 130 -21.34 13.76 1.75
N GLU A 131 -20.37 14.58 1.35
CA GLU A 131 -20.45 15.40 0.13
C GLU A 131 -19.83 14.71 -1.09
N ASN A 132 -19.47 13.42 -0.97
CA ASN A 132 -18.99 12.55 -2.06
C ASN A 132 -17.60 12.92 -2.64
N TYR A 133 -16.80 13.70 -1.92
CA TYR A 133 -15.37 13.88 -2.22
C TYR A 133 -14.55 12.64 -1.80
N LEU A 134 -15.04 11.89 -0.83
CA LEU A 134 -14.56 10.53 -0.52
C LEU A 134 -15.65 9.52 -0.85
N LYS A 135 -15.30 8.50 -1.63
CA LYS A 135 -16.22 7.42 -2.00
C LYS A 135 -16.67 6.58 -0.79
N SER A 136 -15.83 6.47 0.22
CA SER A 136 -16.09 5.69 1.42
C SER A 136 -15.22 6.15 2.58
N GLN A 137 -15.45 5.56 3.75
CA GLN A 137 -14.64 5.83 4.92
C GLN A 137 -13.22 5.29 4.72
N LEU A 138 -12.23 6.05 5.17
CA LEU A 138 -10.82 5.68 5.07
C LEU A 138 -10.52 4.48 5.99
N SER A 139 -9.93 3.44 5.41
CA SER A 139 -9.39 2.32 6.19
C SER A 139 -8.09 2.75 6.87
N LYS A 140 -8.17 3.03 8.18
CA LYS A 140 -7.01 3.38 9.01
C LYS A 140 -6.17 2.13 9.24
N PRO A 141 -4.88 2.09 8.83
CA PRO A 141 -4.07 0.88 8.95
C PRO A 141 -3.79 0.48 10.40
N GLU A 142 -3.71 1.46 11.30
CA GLU A 142 -3.56 1.32 12.75
C GLU A 142 -4.73 2.02 13.45
N THR A 143 -5.16 1.52 14.61
CA THR A 143 -6.19 2.17 15.43
C THR A 143 -5.76 3.54 15.95
N ALA A 144 -4.45 3.73 16.15
CA ALA A 144 -3.86 4.99 16.59
C ALA A 144 -3.62 6.00 15.44
N CYS A 145 -3.93 5.67 14.19
CA CYS A 145 -3.82 6.64 13.09
C CYS A 145 -4.83 7.77 13.25
N SER A 146 -4.33 8.98 13.51
CA SER A 146 -5.09 10.22 13.41
C SER A 146 -4.43 11.11 12.35
N TYR A 147 -5.25 11.67 11.47
CA TYR A 147 -4.78 12.62 10.46
C TYR A 147 -4.88 14.03 11.02
N SER A 148 -3.86 14.83 10.74
CA SER A 148 -3.75 16.25 11.06
C SER A 148 -3.07 16.95 9.89
N ASN A 149 -2.98 18.28 9.92
CA ASN A 149 -2.23 19.03 8.93
C ASN A 149 -1.22 19.95 9.57
N ASP A 150 -0.16 20.22 8.81
CA ASP A 150 0.75 21.33 9.03
C ASP A 150 0.51 22.38 7.94
N GLY A 151 0.51 23.66 8.33
CA GLY A 151 0.12 24.77 7.46
C GLY A 151 -1.36 24.80 7.09
N ASP A 152 -1.73 25.77 6.24
CA ASP A 152 -3.11 25.97 5.78
C ASP A 152 -3.40 25.13 4.51
N LEU A 153 -4.36 24.23 4.60
CA LEU A 153 -4.79 23.36 3.48
C LEU A 153 -5.52 24.09 2.35
N SER A 154 -5.89 25.36 2.53
CA SER A 154 -6.40 26.17 1.41
C SER A 154 -5.30 26.70 0.49
N THR A 155 -4.03 26.42 0.80
CA THR A 155 -2.86 26.85 0.05
C THR A 155 -2.05 25.65 -0.41
N ASP A 156 -1.21 25.84 -1.43
CA ASP A 156 -0.33 24.78 -1.96
C ASP A 156 0.75 24.29 -0.95
N GLN A 157 0.86 24.94 0.20
CA GLN A 157 1.84 24.61 1.25
C GLN A 157 1.30 23.67 2.32
N GLY A 158 -0.03 23.48 2.38
CA GLY A 158 -0.65 22.61 3.37
C GLY A 158 -0.23 21.15 3.17
N ARG A 159 0.23 20.50 4.25
CA ARG A 159 0.60 19.08 4.24
C ARG A 159 -0.21 18.31 5.25
N ILE A 160 -0.69 17.14 4.86
CA ILE A 160 -1.33 16.20 5.78
C ILE A 160 -0.25 15.35 6.44
N SER A 161 -0.38 15.16 7.74
CA SER A 161 0.45 14.32 8.61
C SER A 161 -0.42 13.30 9.34
N CYS A 162 0.18 12.16 9.68
CA CYS A 162 -0.41 11.15 10.55
C CYS A 162 0.36 11.11 11.87
N ALA A 163 -0.35 11.07 13.00
CA ALA A 163 0.28 11.01 14.33
C ALA A 163 1.23 9.81 14.52
N MET A 164 0.97 8.70 13.82
CA MET A 164 1.76 7.46 13.92
C MET A 164 2.82 7.31 12.82
N HIS A 165 2.52 7.76 11.60
CA HIS A 165 3.38 7.52 10.42
C HIS A 165 4.07 8.80 9.89
N GLY A 166 3.77 9.97 10.44
CA GLY A 166 4.37 11.24 10.00
C GLY A 166 3.78 11.78 8.70
N THR A 167 4.58 12.54 7.95
CA THR A 167 4.21 13.19 6.69
C THR A 167 4.65 12.37 5.46
N VAL A 168 3.97 12.58 4.34
CA VAL A 168 4.43 12.09 3.03
C VAL A 168 5.26 13.20 2.40
N GLU A 169 6.58 13.00 2.31
CA GLU A 169 7.48 13.83 1.49
C GLU A 169 7.22 13.60 -0.02
#